data_AF-A0A3M3JSE7-F1
#
_entry.id   AF-A0A3M3JSE7-F1
#
_cell.length_a   1.000
_cell.length_b   1.000
_cell.length_c   1.000
_cell.angle_alpha   90.00
_cell.angle_beta   90.00
_cell.angle_gamma   90.00
#
_symmetry.space_group_name_H-M   'P 1'
#
loop_
_entity.id
_entity.type
_entity.pdbx_description
1 polymer ?
#
loop_
_entity_poly.entity_id
_entity_poly.type
_entity_poly.pdbx_seq_one_letter_code
_entity_poly.pdbx_strand_id
1 'polypeptide(L)'
;MAGIAAGGLLASMFMGDGFNGLQLFDILIMGLIAFLIFRFIARRRQQQQPKMAAAGAPYQREASQPGQNPIFSSSATASAAPVINAPAWFNEERFLEAARGHFQALQQHWDANEMDKIAEFVTPQMLQFLKKERADLGDGFQSTFIDNLSVQLDGVDDRADKTIATLTFSGVSKTSRFDQGEVFSESWNMERPQGDNQPWLVAGIRQNG
;
A
#
# COMPACT_ATOMS: atom_id res chain seq x y z
N MET A 1 10.69 -45.12 -38.47
CA MET A 1 12.05 -44.94 -39.02
C MET A 1 12.20 -43.48 -39.41
N ALA A 2 13.38 -42.92 -39.13
CA ALA A 2 13.81 -41.53 -39.22
C ALA A 2 13.33 -40.72 -40.46
N GLY A 3 13.31 -39.38 -40.45
CA GLY A 3 14.09 -38.53 -39.57
C GLY A 3 13.79 -37.03 -39.64
N ILE A 4 14.53 -36.33 -38.78
CA ILE A 4 14.65 -34.89 -38.69
C ILE A 4 15.58 -34.39 -39.80
N ALA A 5 15.17 -33.32 -40.48
CA ALA A 5 16.05 -32.25 -40.95
C ALA A 5 15.14 -31.02 -41.16
N ALA A 6 15.10 -30.08 -40.23
CA ALA A 6 16.00 -28.94 -40.20
C ALA A 6 15.91 -28.08 -41.47
N GLY A 7 14.99 -27.11 -41.41
CA GLY A 7 14.89 -25.94 -42.28
C GLY A 7 13.91 -24.99 -41.59
N GLY A 8 14.29 -24.16 -40.63
CA GLY A 8 15.56 -23.46 -40.49
C GLY A 8 15.46 -22.09 -41.17
N LEU A 9 15.08 -21.09 -40.37
CA LEU A 9 15.58 -19.71 -40.47
C LEU A 9 14.96 -18.73 -41.48
N LEU A 10 13.77 -19.01 -42.05
CA LEU A 10 13.00 -17.99 -42.81
C LEU A 10 11.59 -17.71 -42.26
N ALA A 11 11.09 -18.50 -41.31
CA ALA A 11 9.77 -18.29 -40.69
C ALA A 11 9.75 -17.19 -39.61
N SER A 12 10.91 -16.66 -39.21
CA SER A 12 11.04 -15.81 -38.02
C SER A 12 11.10 -14.31 -38.28
N MET A 13 10.75 -13.81 -39.47
CA MET A 13 10.93 -12.37 -39.74
C MET A 13 9.79 -11.61 -40.44
N PHE A 14 8.68 -12.19 -40.93
CA PHE A 14 7.79 -11.40 -41.82
C PHE A 14 6.27 -11.67 -41.84
N MET A 15 5.64 -12.18 -40.79
CA MET A 15 4.18 -12.08 -40.58
C MET A 15 3.90 -11.92 -39.08
N GLY A 16 3.32 -10.86 -38.53
CA GLY A 16 2.51 -9.82 -39.15
C GLY A 16 1.04 -10.24 -39.22
N ASP A 17 0.29 -9.77 -38.22
CA ASP A 17 -1.15 -9.48 -38.25
C ASP A 17 -2.18 -10.61 -37.97
N GLY A 18 -3.17 -10.29 -37.12
CA GLY A 18 -4.52 -10.87 -37.19
C GLY A 18 -4.91 -12.01 -36.24
N PHE A 19 -5.15 -11.70 -34.96
CA PHE A 19 -6.28 -12.17 -34.13
C PHE A 19 -6.65 -13.68 -33.97
N ASN A 20 -6.90 -14.04 -32.69
CA ASN A 20 -7.71 -15.15 -32.17
C ASN A 20 -7.03 -16.48 -31.80
N GLY A 21 -6.40 -16.47 -30.64
CA GLY A 21 -6.58 -17.53 -29.65
C GLY A 21 -6.45 -16.89 -28.28
N LEU A 22 -7.50 -16.91 -27.46
CA LEU A 22 -7.47 -16.39 -26.08
C LEU A 22 -6.20 -16.88 -25.39
N GLN A 23 -5.22 -15.99 -25.24
CA GLN A 23 -3.98 -16.32 -24.56
C GLN A 23 -4.33 -16.60 -23.11
N LEU A 24 -3.77 -17.67 -22.54
CA LEU A 24 -3.79 -17.90 -21.09
C LEU A 24 -3.33 -16.64 -20.33
N PHE A 25 -2.49 -15.81 -20.96
CA PHE A 25 -2.05 -14.51 -20.46
C PHE A 25 -3.16 -13.44 -20.36
N ASP A 26 -4.06 -13.35 -21.34
CA ASP A 26 -5.23 -12.45 -21.29
C ASP A 26 -6.25 -12.92 -20.24
N ILE A 27 -6.38 -14.24 -20.04
CA ILE A 27 -7.24 -14.81 -19.00
C ILE A 27 -6.68 -14.50 -17.60
N LEU A 28 -5.36 -14.49 -17.43
CA LEU A 28 -4.70 -14.12 -16.18
C LEU A 28 -4.82 -12.61 -15.88
N ILE A 29 -4.65 -11.75 -16.89
CA ILE A 29 -4.83 -10.29 -16.74
C ILE A 29 -6.29 -9.95 -16.47
N MET A 30 -7.23 -10.57 -17.19
CA MET A 30 -8.66 -10.44 -16.89
C MET A 30 -9.00 -11.00 -15.50
N GLY A 31 -8.33 -12.06 -15.05
CA GLY A 31 -8.45 -12.61 -13.70
C GLY A 31 -7.92 -11.66 -12.61
N LEU A 32 -6.79 -10.98 -12.86
CA LEU A 32 -6.21 -9.98 -11.96
C LEU A 32 -7.07 -8.72 -11.90
N ILE A 33 -7.51 -8.20 -13.05
CA ILE A 33 -8.42 -7.06 -13.14
C ILE A 33 -9.76 -7.41 -12.48
N ALA A 34 -10.31 -8.59 -12.76
CA ALA A 34 -11.52 -9.08 -12.09
C ALA A 34 -11.29 -9.23 -10.58
N PHE A 35 -10.14 -9.71 -10.12
CA PHE A 35 -9.81 -9.82 -8.70
C PHE A 35 -9.68 -8.44 -8.02
N LEU A 36 -9.05 -7.47 -8.66
CA LEU A 36 -8.94 -6.09 -8.17
C LEU A 36 -10.33 -5.42 -8.10
N ILE A 37 -11.16 -5.59 -9.14
CA ILE A 37 -12.54 -5.11 -9.16
C ILE A 37 -13.38 -5.82 -8.09
N PHE A 38 -13.28 -7.14 -7.95
CA PHE A 38 -14.04 -7.91 -6.95
C PHE A 38 -13.60 -7.58 -5.53
N ARG A 39 -12.30 -7.36 -5.28
CA ARG A 39 -11.76 -6.90 -3.99
C ARG A 39 -12.22 -5.47 -3.68
N PHE A 40 -12.31 -4.61 -4.68
CA PHE A 40 -12.82 -3.25 -4.53
C PHE A 40 -14.34 -3.23 -4.29
N ILE A 41 -15.13 -4.04 -4.99
CA ILE A 41 -16.58 -4.18 -4.80
C ILE A 41 -16.94 -4.91 -3.50
N ALA A 42 -16.17 -5.92 -3.08
CA ALA A 42 -16.35 -6.59 -1.81
C ALA A 42 -16.01 -5.66 -0.62
N ARG A 43 -14.95 -4.84 -0.73
CA ARG A 43 -14.68 -3.74 0.22
C ARG A 43 -15.81 -2.72 0.26
N ARG A 44 -16.42 -2.40 -0.89
CA ARG A 44 -17.55 -1.45 -0.97
C ARG A 44 -18.88 -2.03 -0.45
N ARG A 45 -19.14 -3.33 -0.64
CA ARG A 45 -20.31 -4.05 -0.06
C ARG A 45 -20.16 -4.30 1.44
N GLN A 46 -18.94 -4.41 1.97
CA GLN A 46 -18.72 -4.48 3.41
C GLN A 46 -18.97 -3.13 4.11
N GLN A 47 -18.98 -2.02 3.35
CA GLN A 47 -19.47 -0.72 3.81
C GLN A 47 -20.94 -0.45 3.44
N GLN A 48 -21.61 -1.31 2.65
CA GLN A 48 -23.02 -1.17 2.28
C GLN A 48 -23.71 -2.53 2.12
N GLN A 49 -24.30 -3.04 3.21
CA GLN A 49 -25.59 -3.77 3.28
C GLN A 49 -25.87 -4.27 4.71
N PRO A 50 -27.14 -4.49 5.13
CA PRO A 50 -28.30 -3.60 5.08
C PRO A 50 -29.01 -3.53 6.46
N LYS A 51 -29.69 -2.44 6.79
CA LYS A 51 -30.85 -2.51 7.70
C LYS A 51 -32.12 -2.25 6.90
N MET A 52 -32.59 -3.29 6.21
CA MET A 52 -34.02 -3.51 5.94
C MET A 52 -34.67 -3.98 7.26
N ALA A 53 -35.94 -3.82 7.58
CA ALA A 53 -37.07 -3.03 7.11
C ALA A 53 -38.19 -3.35 8.13
N ALA A 54 -39.09 -2.42 8.45
CA ALA A 54 -40.46 -2.76 8.86
C ALA A 54 -41.36 -1.53 8.70
N ALA A 55 -42.22 -1.58 7.69
CA ALA A 55 -43.34 -0.68 7.49
C ALA A 55 -44.53 -1.16 8.36
N GLY A 56 -45.37 -0.22 8.82
CA GLY A 56 -46.76 -0.53 9.18
C GLY A 56 -47.31 0.08 10.48
N ALA A 57 -47.80 1.32 10.36
CA ALA A 57 -49.04 1.87 10.93
C ALA A 57 -49.29 1.94 12.48
N PRO A 58 -50.14 2.89 12.93
CA PRO A 58 -50.06 3.50 14.26
C PRO A 58 -51.10 2.97 15.24
N TYR A 59 -50.77 2.88 16.54
CA TYR A 59 -51.75 3.03 17.61
C TYR A 59 -51.14 3.66 18.87
N GLN A 60 -51.92 4.63 19.32
CA GLN A 60 -51.85 5.54 20.45
C GLN A 60 -51.78 4.87 21.83
N ARG A 61 -51.03 5.47 22.77
CA ARG A 61 -51.53 5.86 24.11
C ARG A 61 -50.50 6.66 24.91
N GLU A 62 -50.94 7.83 25.37
CA GLU A 62 -50.43 8.60 26.50
C GLU A 62 -50.03 7.74 27.71
N ALA A 63 -48.91 8.09 28.36
CA ALA A 63 -48.86 8.36 29.80
C ALA A 63 -47.51 8.99 30.19
N SER A 64 -47.61 9.96 31.08
CA SER A 64 -46.62 10.95 31.52
C SER A 64 -45.67 10.43 32.60
N GLN A 65 -44.38 10.80 32.56
CA GLN A 65 -43.65 11.48 33.68
C GLN A 65 -42.14 11.65 33.41
N PRO A 66 -41.50 12.68 34.00
CA PRO A 66 -40.20 13.19 33.58
C PRO A 66 -39.03 12.62 34.40
N GLY A 67 -37.92 12.33 33.73
CA GLY A 67 -36.70 11.87 34.40
C GLY A 67 -35.48 12.00 33.50
N GLN A 68 -34.74 13.08 33.72
CA GLN A 68 -33.27 13.20 33.58
C GLN A 68 -32.63 12.97 32.21
N ASN A 69 -32.09 14.08 31.68
CA ASN A 69 -31.21 14.23 30.52
C ASN A 69 -30.31 13.02 30.21
N PRO A 70 -30.35 12.48 28.98
CA PRO A 70 -29.18 11.88 28.39
C PRO A 70 -28.42 12.97 27.62
N ILE A 71 -27.25 13.34 28.13
CA ILE A 71 -26.19 14.00 27.36
C ILE A 71 -25.85 13.04 26.22
N PHE A 72 -26.45 13.27 25.06
CA PHE A 72 -26.05 12.61 23.81
C PHE A 72 -24.77 13.29 23.35
N SER A 73 -23.66 12.92 24.01
CA SER A 73 -22.32 13.23 23.53
C SER A 73 -22.11 12.39 22.27
N SER A 74 -22.43 13.01 21.13
CA SER A 74 -21.95 12.60 19.82
C SER A 74 -20.44 12.41 19.92
N SER A 75 -20.01 11.17 20.12
CA SER A 75 -18.61 10.78 20.01
C SER A 75 -18.29 10.82 18.53
N ALA A 76 -18.11 12.03 17.99
CA ALA A 76 -17.22 12.21 16.86
C ALA A 76 -15.92 11.56 17.31
N THR A 77 -15.52 10.50 16.62
CA THR A 77 -14.16 9.98 16.69
C THR A 77 -13.25 11.13 16.31
N ALA A 78 -12.82 11.89 17.32
CA ALA A 78 -11.70 12.80 17.17
C ALA A 78 -10.57 11.92 16.68
N SER A 79 -10.14 12.15 15.44
CA SER A 79 -8.87 11.66 14.94
C SER A 79 -7.86 11.96 16.04
N ALA A 80 -7.33 10.93 16.70
CA ALA A 80 -6.40 11.10 17.80
C ALA A 80 -5.28 12.01 17.29
N ALA A 81 -5.08 13.15 17.96
CA ALA A 81 -4.00 14.06 17.59
C ALA A 81 -2.69 13.26 17.55
N PRO A 82 -1.80 13.54 16.59
CA PRO A 82 -0.53 12.83 16.48
C PRO A 82 0.19 12.88 17.83
N VAL A 83 0.41 11.71 18.44
CA VAL A 83 1.16 11.61 19.70
C VAL A 83 2.62 11.76 19.30
N ILE A 84 3.18 12.94 19.55
CA ILE A 84 4.61 13.23 19.36
C ILE A 84 5.27 13.13 20.73
N ASN A 85 5.67 11.92 21.10
CA ASN A 85 6.59 11.63 22.19
C ASN A 85 7.99 11.43 21.60
N ALA A 86 8.57 12.52 21.08
CA ALA A 86 9.86 12.49 20.41
C ALA A 86 11.02 12.67 21.40
N PRO A 87 12.13 11.93 21.23
CA PRO A 87 13.31 12.12 22.06
C PRO A 87 14.01 13.45 21.75
N ALA A 88 14.77 13.99 22.70
CA ALA A 88 15.38 15.32 22.59
C ALA A 88 16.36 15.49 21.41
N TRP A 89 16.94 14.39 20.92
CA TRP A 89 17.83 14.38 19.75
C TRP A 89 17.09 14.32 18.41
N PHE A 90 15.79 14.05 18.41
CA PHE A 90 15.00 13.90 17.19
C PHE A 90 14.78 15.25 16.51
N ASN A 91 15.11 15.31 15.23
CA ASN A 91 14.87 16.47 14.39
C ASN A 91 13.94 16.06 13.25
N GLU A 92 12.71 16.58 13.29
CA GLU A 92 11.67 16.24 12.34
C GLU A 92 12.05 16.60 10.89
N GLU A 93 12.56 17.80 10.65
CA GLU A 93 12.90 18.26 9.29
C GLU A 93 13.93 17.35 8.63
N ARG A 94 15.03 17.05 9.34
CA ARG A 94 16.07 16.12 8.88
C ARG A 94 15.54 14.70 8.71
N PHE A 95 14.65 14.28 9.59
CA PHE A 95 14.03 12.96 9.50
C PHE A 95 13.13 12.84 8.26
N LEU A 96 12.31 13.85 7.97
CA LEU A 96 11.45 13.89 6.78
C LEU A 96 12.26 13.95 5.49
N GLU A 97 13.37 14.69 5.46
CA GLU A 97 14.29 14.69 4.31
C GLU A 97 14.90 13.31 4.08
N ALA A 98 15.43 12.68 5.14
CA ALA A 98 16.00 11.33 5.06
C ALA A 98 14.94 10.30 4.65
N ALA A 99 13.70 10.42 5.14
CA ALA A 99 12.60 9.54 4.81
C ALA A 99 12.22 9.59 3.32
N ARG A 100 12.26 10.77 2.68
CA ARG A 100 12.09 10.89 1.22
C ARG A 100 13.17 10.13 0.46
N GLY A 101 14.42 10.24 0.91
CA GLY A 101 15.55 9.50 0.35
C GLY A 101 15.39 7.99 0.50
N HIS A 102 15.01 7.52 1.68
CA HIS A 102 14.71 6.10 1.93
C HIS A 102 13.59 5.58 1.03
N PHE A 103 12.51 6.34 0.86
CA PHE A 103 11.42 5.96 -0.02
C PHE A 103 11.91 5.77 -1.47
N GLN A 104 12.66 6.75 -2.01
CA GLN A 104 13.19 6.66 -3.37
C GLN A 104 14.17 5.51 -3.56
N ALA A 105 15.08 5.30 -2.60
CA ALA A 105 16.04 4.21 -2.64
C ALA A 105 15.33 2.84 -2.60
N LEU A 106 14.34 2.67 -1.73
CA LEU A 106 13.57 1.43 -1.64
C LEU A 106 12.85 1.14 -2.96
N GLN A 107 12.21 2.14 -3.58
CA GLN A 107 11.55 1.98 -4.88
C GLN A 107 12.54 1.59 -5.98
N GLN A 108 13.71 2.23 -6.04
CA GLN A 108 14.74 1.91 -7.02
C GLN A 108 15.23 0.47 -6.89
N HIS A 109 15.54 0.02 -5.68
CA HIS A 109 16.00 -1.35 -5.44
C HIS A 109 14.88 -2.38 -5.64
N TRP A 110 13.63 -2.03 -5.33
CA TRP A 110 12.47 -2.86 -5.62
C TRP A 110 12.29 -3.07 -7.12
N ASP A 111 12.35 -1.99 -7.91
CA ASP A 111 12.21 -2.05 -9.37
C ASP A 111 13.31 -2.89 -10.02
N ALA A 112 14.54 -2.76 -9.51
CA ALA A 112 15.72 -3.50 -9.95
C ALA A 112 15.80 -4.94 -9.40
N ASN A 113 14.88 -5.35 -8.53
CA ASN A 113 14.89 -6.65 -7.85
C ASN A 113 16.16 -6.90 -6.99
N GLU A 114 16.71 -5.85 -6.38
CA GLU A 114 17.94 -5.91 -5.56
C GLU A 114 17.60 -6.18 -4.08
N MET A 115 17.05 -7.37 -3.77
CA MET A 115 16.59 -7.71 -2.42
C MET A 115 17.69 -7.61 -1.35
N ASP A 116 18.95 -7.86 -1.71
CA ASP A 116 20.09 -7.73 -0.80
C ASP A 116 20.34 -6.27 -0.39
N LYS A 117 20.03 -5.31 -1.27
CA LYS A 117 20.09 -3.87 -0.98
C LYS A 117 18.91 -3.40 -0.16
N ILE A 118 17.72 -3.92 -0.44
CA ILE A 118 16.52 -3.63 0.35
C ILE A 118 16.71 -4.01 1.83
N ALA A 119 17.47 -5.07 2.12
CA ALA A 119 17.75 -5.52 3.48
C ALA A 119 18.42 -4.46 4.38
N GLU A 120 19.07 -3.45 3.80
CA GLU A 120 19.70 -2.34 4.53
C GLU A 120 18.68 -1.31 5.05
N PHE A 121 17.48 -1.28 4.47
CA PHE A 121 16.45 -0.26 4.73
C PHE A 121 15.26 -0.78 5.53
N VAL A 122 15.12 -2.10 5.66
CA VAL A 122 13.92 -2.74 6.23
C VAL A 122 14.29 -3.70 7.35
N THR A 123 13.34 -3.97 8.24
CA THR A 123 13.56 -4.99 9.28
C THR A 123 13.63 -6.39 8.65
N PRO A 124 14.27 -7.39 9.31
CA PRO A 124 14.31 -8.75 8.79
C PRO A 124 12.92 -9.35 8.53
N GLN A 125 11.93 -8.98 9.35
CA GLN A 125 10.55 -9.42 9.18
C GLN A 125 9.92 -8.82 7.92
N MET A 126 10.11 -7.51 7.69
CA MET A 126 9.64 -6.83 6.49
C MET A 126 10.34 -7.35 5.23
N LEU A 127 11.65 -7.63 5.29
CA LEU A 127 12.39 -8.20 4.17
C LEU A 127 11.78 -9.53 3.69
N GLN A 128 11.41 -10.40 4.63
CA GLN A 128 10.80 -11.69 4.28
C GLN A 128 9.42 -11.52 3.63
N PHE A 129 8.65 -10.52 4.09
CA PHE A 129 7.39 -10.14 3.45
C PHE A 129 7.62 -9.65 2.02
N LEU A 130 8.53 -8.70 1.82
CA LEU A 130 8.86 -8.13 0.51
C LEU A 130 9.40 -9.18 -0.47
N LYS A 131 10.26 -10.10 -0.02
CA LYS A 131 10.74 -11.21 -0.86
C LYS A 131 9.61 -12.09 -1.38
N LYS A 132 8.60 -12.36 -0.55
CA LYS A 132 7.43 -13.13 -0.96
C LYS A 132 6.60 -12.36 -1.98
N GLU A 133 6.30 -11.09 -1.70
CA GLU A 133 5.53 -10.24 -2.62
C GLU A 133 6.24 -10.12 -3.97
N ARG A 134 7.57 -9.99 -3.96
CA ARG A 134 8.39 -9.95 -5.17
C ARG A 134 8.35 -11.27 -5.95
N ALA A 135 8.42 -12.41 -5.26
CA ALA A 135 8.33 -13.72 -5.89
C ALA A 135 6.97 -13.93 -6.59
N ASP A 136 5.89 -13.40 -6.01
CA ASP A 136 4.54 -13.47 -6.59
C ASP A 136 4.40 -12.60 -7.86
N LEU A 137 5.21 -11.55 -8.02
CA LEU A 137 5.25 -10.70 -9.22
C LEU A 137 6.09 -11.29 -10.38
N GLY A 138 6.96 -12.27 -10.09
CA GLY A 138 7.85 -12.90 -11.06
C GLY A 138 9.11 -12.09 -11.41
N ASP A 139 9.84 -12.54 -12.44
CA ASP A 139 11.18 -12.03 -12.79
C ASP A 139 11.18 -10.74 -13.64
N GLY A 140 10.01 -10.16 -13.91
CA GLY A 140 9.89 -8.93 -14.70
C GLY A 140 10.43 -7.71 -13.96
N PHE A 141 11.29 -6.92 -14.60
CA PHE A 141 11.65 -5.60 -14.10
C PHE A 141 10.39 -4.75 -13.91
N GLN A 142 10.34 -4.05 -12.78
CA GLN A 142 9.29 -3.05 -12.55
C GLN A 142 9.87 -1.68 -12.91
N SER A 143 8.99 -0.73 -13.17
CA SER A 143 9.38 0.65 -13.44
C SER A 143 8.35 1.55 -12.84
N THR A 144 8.73 2.24 -11.79
CA THR A 144 7.86 3.08 -10.99
C THR A 144 8.43 4.50 -10.99
N PHE A 145 7.65 5.45 -11.49
CA PHE A 145 7.94 6.87 -11.38
C PHE A 145 7.00 7.49 -10.37
N ILE A 146 7.53 8.34 -9.51
CA ILE A 146 6.78 8.98 -8.43
C ILE A 146 6.80 10.49 -8.64
N ASP A 147 5.63 11.05 -8.90
CA ASP A 147 5.42 12.48 -9.03
C ASP A 147 4.76 13.05 -7.78
N ASN A 148 5.11 14.29 -7.44
CA ASN A 148 4.52 15.05 -6.33
C ASN A 148 4.59 14.33 -4.96
N LEU A 149 5.71 13.67 -4.67
CA LEU A 149 5.93 13.00 -3.39
C LEU A 149 5.86 14.00 -2.22
N SER A 150 4.85 13.82 -1.39
CA SER A 150 4.72 14.45 -0.08
C SER A 150 4.99 13.42 1.01
N VAL A 151 5.55 13.89 2.12
CA VAL A 151 5.76 13.10 3.33
C VAL A 151 5.27 13.92 4.52
N GLN A 152 4.58 13.26 5.43
CA GLN A 152 4.10 13.83 6.69
C GLN A 152 4.51 12.91 7.84
N LEU A 153 4.90 13.52 8.97
CA LEU A 153 5.08 12.80 10.22
C LEU A 153 3.75 12.72 10.96
N ASP A 154 3.27 11.49 11.18
CA ASP A 154 2.01 11.25 11.88
C ASP A 154 2.20 10.93 13.37
N GLY A 155 3.41 10.55 13.78
CA GLY A 155 3.68 10.15 15.14
C GLY A 155 5.14 9.81 15.39
N VAL A 156 5.62 10.09 16.58
CA VAL A 156 6.91 9.60 17.09
C VAL A 156 6.69 9.14 18.52
N ASP A 157 7.18 7.95 18.83
CA ASP A 157 7.07 7.34 20.15
C ASP A 157 8.44 6.78 20.57
N ASP A 158 9.05 7.42 21.57
CA ASP A 158 10.28 6.94 22.17
C ASP A 158 9.98 5.88 23.25
N ARG A 159 10.49 4.66 23.03
CA ARG A 159 10.34 3.52 23.94
C ARG A 159 11.68 3.13 24.52
N ALA A 160 11.63 2.29 25.55
CA ALA A 160 12.81 1.82 26.27
C ALA A 160 13.86 1.13 25.37
N ASP A 161 13.43 0.43 24.33
CA ASP A 161 14.28 -0.38 23.43
C ASP A 161 14.52 0.27 22.06
N LYS A 162 13.61 1.15 21.61
CA LYS A 162 13.67 1.80 20.30
C LYS A 162 12.79 3.04 20.21
N THR A 163 13.07 3.88 19.23
CA THR A 163 12.17 4.93 18.80
C THR A 163 11.38 4.46 17.60
N ILE A 164 10.07 4.70 17.61
CA ILE A 164 9.15 4.36 16.52
C ILE A 164 8.63 5.66 15.91
N ALA A 165 8.62 5.76 14.58
CA ALA A 165 8.03 6.88 13.86
C ALA A 165 7.03 6.38 12.83
N THR A 166 5.88 7.04 12.74
CA THR A 166 4.88 6.78 11.68
C THR A 166 4.88 7.94 10.70
N LEU A 167 5.06 7.61 9.43
CA LEU A 167 5.07 8.56 8.32
C LEU A 167 3.91 8.24 7.39
N THR A 168 3.35 9.25 6.73
CA THR A 168 2.47 9.06 5.56
C THR A 168 3.11 9.67 4.33
N PHE A 169 3.32 8.83 3.31
CA PHE A 169 3.73 9.22 1.98
C PHE A 169 2.51 9.32 1.08
N SER A 170 2.45 10.34 0.24
CA SER A 170 1.43 10.45 -0.80
C SER A 170 2.00 11.08 -2.07
N GLY A 171 1.39 10.76 -3.21
CA GLY A 171 1.85 11.24 -4.51
C GLY A 171 1.12 10.57 -5.66
N VAL A 172 1.73 10.59 -6.84
CA VAL A 172 1.22 9.92 -8.04
C VAL A 172 2.26 8.90 -8.51
N SER A 173 1.89 7.62 -8.57
CA SER A 173 2.73 6.54 -9.07
C SER A 173 2.43 6.27 -10.55
N LYS A 174 3.46 6.00 -11.34
CA LYS A 174 3.35 5.82 -12.80
C LYS A 174 4.20 4.64 -13.23
N THR A 175 3.70 3.85 -14.17
CA THR A 175 4.45 2.74 -14.80
C THR A 175 5.29 3.20 -15.99
N SER A 176 5.06 4.42 -16.47
CA SER A 176 5.80 5.06 -17.57
C SER A 176 5.76 6.59 -17.42
N ARG A 177 6.76 7.30 -17.95
CA ARG A 177 6.82 8.78 -17.90
C ARG A 177 5.67 9.47 -18.62
N PHE A 178 5.03 8.78 -19.56
CA PHE A 178 3.88 9.30 -20.31
C PHE A 178 2.54 8.90 -19.69
N ASP A 179 2.56 8.09 -18.63
CA ASP A 179 1.35 7.69 -17.91
C ASP A 179 0.83 8.85 -17.04
N GLN A 180 -0.49 8.91 -16.88
CA GLN A 180 -1.13 9.87 -15.97
C GLN A 180 -0.87 9.49 -14.51
N GLY A 181 -0.72 8.20 -14.24
CA GLY A 181 -0.45 7.61 -12.95
C GLY A 181 -1.69 7.42 -12.08
N GLU A 182 -1.47 6.76 -10.94
CA GLU A 182 -2.46 6.53 -9.89
C GLU A 182 -2.05 7.29 -8.63
N VAL A 183 -3.00 7.98 -8.01
CA VAL A 183 -2.76 8.63 -6.72
C VAL A 183 -2.58 7.55 -5.66
N PHE A 184 -1.53 7.65 -4.86
CA PHE A 184 -1.31 6.76 -3.74
C PHE A 184 -1.20 7.53 -2.42
N SER A 185 -1.52 6.83 -1.33
CA SER A 185 -1.26 7.25 0.04
C SER A 185 -0.93 6.00 0.84
N GLU A 186 0.21 6.02 1.54
CA GLU A 186 0.65 4.90 2.37
C GLU A 186 1.33 5.37 3.65
N SER A 187 1.08 4.65 4.73
CA SER A 187 1.73 4.89 6.01
C SER A 187 2.86 3.90 6.22
N TRP A 188 4.02 4.41 6.60
CA TRP A 188 5.21 3.64 6.94
C TRP A 188 5.45 3.70 8.44
N ASN A 189 5.67 2.54 9.04
CA ASN A 189 6.13 2.42 10.41
C ASN A 189 7.65 2.20 10.39
N MET A 190 8.38 3.20 10.87
CA MET A 190 9.83 3.21 10.97
C MET A 190 10.24 2.87 12.40
N GLU A 191 11.32 2.11 12.56
CA GLU A 191 11.94 1.87 13.87
C GLU A 191 13.43 2.17 13.84
N ARG A 192 13.93 2.69 14.96
CA ARG A 192 15.35 2.92 15.20
C ARG A 192 15.72 2.36 16.57
N PRO A 193 16.61 1.35 16.66
CA PRO A 193 17.13 0.88 17.94
C PRO A 193 17.77 2.00 18.76
N GLN A 194 17.74 1.90 20.09
CA GLN A 194 18.45 2.83 20.94
C GLN A 194 19.97 2.75 20.74
N GLY A 195 20.66 3.86 20.99
CA GLY A 195 22.11 3.99 20.86
C GLY A 195 22.54 4.93 19.73
N ASP A 196 23.85 5.16 19.66
CA ASP A 196 24.44 6.06 18.68
C ASP A 196 24.53 5.42 17.29
N ASN A 197 24.37 6.24 16.25
CA ASN A 197 24.50 5.84 14.84
C ASN A 197 23.61 4.66 14.39
N GLN A 198 22.54 4.36 15.11
CA GLN A 198 21.58 3.34 14.68
C GLN A 198 20.75 3.82 13.47
N PRO A 199 20.53 2.95 12.47
CA PRO A 199 19.75 3.29 11.28
C PRO A 199 18.24 3.30 11.58
N TRP A 200 17.49 4.02 10.76
CA TRP A 200 16.04 3.90 10.68
C TRP A 200 15.67 2.81 9.69
N LEU A 201 14.87 1.83 10.14
CA LEU A 201 14.44 0.70 9.33
C LEU A 201 12.92 0.71 9.17
N VAL A 202 12.44 0.36 7.98
CA VAL A 202 11.01 0.16 7.71
C VAL A 202 10.55 -1.16 8.33
N ALA A 203 9.68 -1.07 9.32
CA ALA A 203 9.09 -2.21 10.02
C ALA A 203 7.70 -2.58 9.49
N GLY A 204 7.00 -1.65 8.83
CA GLY A 204 5.64 -1.82 8.35
C GLY A 204 5.31 -0.85 7.21
N ILE A 205 4.56 -1.30 6.21
CA ILE A 205 3.97 -0.46 5.16
C ILE A 205 2.48 -0.79 5.09
N ARG A 206 1.64 0.24 5.02
CA ARG A 206 0.20 0.10 4.92
C ARG A 206 -0.35 1.11 3.92
N GLN A 207 -1.05 0.64 2.89
CA GLN A 207 -1.80 1.52 1.99
C GLN A 207 -3.02 2.12 2.71
N ASN A 208 -3.23 3.43 2.57
CA ASN A 208 -4.29 4.17 3.25
C ASN A 208 -5.63 4.14 2.50
N GLY A 209 -5.62 3.76 1.21
CA GLY A 209 -6.81 3.39 0.43
C GLY A 209 -7.70 4.54 -0.02
#